data_AF-A0A7W4HBU6-F1
#
_entry.id   AF-A0A7W4HBU6-F1
#
_cell.length_a   1.000
_cell.length_b   1.000
_cell.length_c   1.000
_cell.angle_alpha   90.00
_cell.angle_beta   90.00
_cell.angle_gamma   90.00
#
_symmetry.space_group_name_H-M   'P 1'
#
loop_
_entity.id
_entity.type
_entity.pdbx_description
1 polymer ?
#
loop_
_entity_poly.entity_id
_entity_poly.type
_entity_poly.pdbx_seq_one_letter_code
_entity_poly.pdbx_strand_id
1 'polypeptide(L)' 'MDWNFSFSWVFIGLIIVIIGGIMVAKYQEISTSFLSGVSSYERVKFWGLIAILLGLVVMSNLHIFLLTLFVQAVFKR' A
#
# COMPACT_ATOMS: atom_id res chain seq x y z
N MET A 1 -9.95 16.89 15.13
CA MET A 1 -9.89 15.49 14.69
C MET A 1 -8.86 14.83 15.57
N ASP A 2 -9.29 14.00 16.52
CA ASP A 2 -8.36 13.41 17.47
C ASP A 2 -7.59 12.29 16.77
N TRP A 3 -6.31 12.53 16.54
CA TRP A 3 -5.42 11.55 15.91
C TRP A 3 -5.19 10.40 16.89
N ASN A 4 -6.05 9.40 16.81
CA ASN A 4 -5.96 8.21 17.63
C ASN A 4 -5.07 7.18 16.94
N PHE A 5 -3.81 7.13 17.35
CA PHE A 5 -2.91 6.09 16.92
C PHE A 5 -3.41 4.74 17.42
N SER A 6 -3.80 3.86 16.49
CA SER A 6 -4.24 2.51 16.83
C SER A 6 -3.22 1.47 16.35
N PHE A 7 -2.82 0.61 17.28
CA PHE A 7 -1.91 -0.51 17.04
C PHE A 7 -2.47 -1.49 16.00
N SER A 8 -3.79 -1.63 15.87
CA SER A 8 -4.40 -2.50 14.86
C SER A 8 -4.00 -2.07 13.43
N TRP A 9 -4.02 -0.76 13.16
CA TRP A 9 -3.64 -0.24 11.84
C TRP A 9 -2.15 -0.36 11.56
N VAL A 10 -1.32 -0.34 12.61
CA VAL A 10 0.11 -0.63 12.50
C VAL A 10 0.33 -2.05 11.99
N PHE A 11 -0.34 -3.04 12.58
CA PHE A 11 -0.23 -4.43 12.15
C PHE A 11 -0.76 -4.65 10.72
N ILE A 12 -1.89 -4.02 10.37
CA ILE A 12 -2.43 -4.09 9.01
C ILE A 12 -1.45 -3.47 8.01
N GLY A 13 -0.91 -2.28 8.30
CA GLY A 13 0.08 -1.62 7.47
C GLY A 13 1.36 -2.45 7.31
N LEU A 14 1.83 -3.08 8.39
CA LEU A 14 2.98 -3.99 8.36
C LEU A 14 2.75 -5.18 7.42
N ILE A 15 1.57 -5.81 7.46
CA ILE A 15 1.22 -6.91 6.55
C ILE A 15 1.27 -6.44 5.09
N ILE A 16 0.73 -5.25 4.79
CA ILE A 16 0.75 -4.67 3.44
C ILE A 16 2.20 -4.42 2.99
N VAL A 17 3.05 -3.86 3.86
CA VAL A 17 4.48 -3.65 3.57
C VAL A 17 5.19 -4.97 3.29
N ILE A 18 4.94 -6.02 4.08
CA ILE A 18 5.53 -7.34 3.87
C ILE A 18 5.13 -7.91 2.51
N ILE A 19 3.84 -7.84 2.17
CA ILE A 19 3.34 -8.32 0.87
C ILE A 19 3.98 -7.53 -0.27
N GLY A 20 4.03 -6.20 -0.18
CA GLY A 20 4.70 -5.35 -1.17
C GLY A 20 6.20 -5.66 -1.29
N GLY A 21 6.88 -5.89 -0.16
CA GLY A 21 8.28 -6.31 -0.11
C GLY A 21 8.51 -7.65 -0.81
N ILE A 22 7.64 -8.63 -0.61
CA ILE A 22 7.69 -9.92 -1.31
C ILE A 22 7.48 -9.73 -2.81
N MET A 23 6.54 -8.87 -3.22
CA MET A 23 6.31 -8.56 -4.64
C MET A 23 7.54 -7.97 -5.31
N VAL A 24 8.25 -7.05 -4.63
CA VAL A 24 9.48 -6.44 -5.15
C VAL A 24 10.63 -7.44 -5.13
N ALA A 25 10.79 -8.26 -4.08
CA ALA A 25 11.87 -9.22 -3.96
C ALA A 25 11.76 -10.37 -4.98
N LYS A 26 10.53 -10.85 -5.22
CA LYS A 26 10.23 -11.98 -6.11
C LYS A 26 9.54 -11.56 -7.41
N TYR A 27 9.81 -10.34 -7.89
CA TYR A 27 9.18 -9.79 -9.09
C TYR A 27 9.33 -10.69 -10.32
N GLN A 28 10.47 -11.39 -10.46
CA GLN A 28 10.74 -12.29 -11.58
C GLN A 28 9.83 -13.52 -11.53
N GLU A 29 9.84 -14.25 -10.40
CA GLU A 29 9.01 -15.45 -10.20
C GLU A 29 7.51 -15.15 -10.36
N ILE A 30 7.06 -14.03 -9.79
CA ILE A 30 5.66 -13.59 -9.90
C ILE A 30 5.31 -13.30 -11.36
N SER A 31 6.18 -12.58 -12.06
CA SER A 31 5.92 -12.20 -13.44
C SER A 31 5.96 -13.38 -14.40
N THR A 32 6.82 -14.36 -14.18
CA THR A 32 6.92 -15.56 -15.03
C THR A 32 5.82 -16.57 -14.76
N SER A 33 5.34 -16.66 -13.52
CA SER A 33 4.34 -17.68 -13.13
C SER A 33 2.90 -17.18 -13.25
N PHE A 34 2.66 -15.88 -13.05
CA PHE A 34 1.31 -15.30 -12.98
C PHE A 34 1.03 -14.20 -14.02
N LEU A 35 2.04 -13.73 -14.76
CA LEU A 35 1.89 -12.68 -15.77
C LEU A 35 2.63 -13.03 -17.08
N SER A 36 2.80 -12.04 -17.96
CA SER A 36 3.42 -12.15 -19.29
C SER A 36 4.95 -12.20 -19.26
N GLY A 37 5.54 -12.79 -18.21
CA GLY A 37 6.98 -12.98 -18.07
C GLY A 37 7.76 -11.66 -18.01
N VAL A 38 8.83 -11.56 -18.81
CA VAL A 38 9.80 -10.45 -18.80
C VAL A 38 9.13 -9.08 -19.03
N SER A 39 8.08 -9.03 -19.86
CA SER A 39 7.35 -7.79 -20.15
C SER A 39 6.63 -7.18 -18.93
N SER A 40 6.36 -8.00 -17.90
CA SER A 40 5.66 -7.58 -16.67
C SER A 40 6.59 -7.21 -15.52
N TYR A 41 7.91 -7.39 -15.65
CA TYR A 41 8.86 -7.23 -14.54
C TYR A 41 8.81 -5.83 -13.91
N GLU A 42 8.86 -4.79 -14.76
CA GLU A 42 8.79 -3.41 -14.29
C GLU A 42 7.42 -3.09 -13.65
N ARG A 43 6.34 -3.67 -14.20
CA ARG A 43 4.99 -3.46 -13.68
C ARG A 43 4.83 -4.08 -12.28
N VAL A 44 5.31 -5.30 -12.07
CA VAL A 44 5.24 -5.98 -10.77
C VAL A 44 6.09 -5.25 -9.73
N LYS A 45 7.31 -4.83 -10.08
CA LYS A 45 8.14 -4.00 -9.19
C LYS A 45 7.44 -2.69 -8.82
N PHE A 46 6.88 -1.99 -9.80
CA PHE A 46 6.19 -0.72 -9.60
C PHE A 46 5.00 -0.87 -8.65
N TRP A 47 4.13 -1.86 -8.86
CA TRP A 47 3.00 -2.12 -7.96
C TRP A 47 3.44 -2.58 -6.57
N GLY A 48 4.53 -3.35 -6.47
CA GLY A 48 5.11 -3.72 -5.19
C GLY A 48 5.60 -2.50 -4.40
N LEU A 49 6.27 -1.54 -5.05
CA LEU A 49 6.69 -0.28 -4.43
C LEU A 49 5.49 0.58 -4.00
N ILE A 50 4.44 0.65 -4.82
CA ILE A 50 3.19 1.33 -4.44
C ILE A 50 2.56 0.66 -3.22
N ALA A 51 2.53 -0.67 -3.16
CA ALA A 51 2.00 -1.40 -2.02
C ALA A 51 2.79 -1.10 -0.74
N ILE A 52 4.13 -1.02 -0.81
CA ILE A 52 4.97 -0.62 0.32
C ILE A 52 4.59 0.79 0.79
N LEU A 53 4.53 1.77 -0.12
CA LEU A 53 4.15 3.14 0.22
C LEU A 53 2.76 3.21 0.87
N LEU A 54 1.78 2.50 0.30
CA LEU A 54 0.43 2.42 0.84
C LEU A 54 0.42 1.80 2.24
N GLY A 55 1.19 0.72 2.45
CA GLY A 55 1.32 0.07 3.75
C GLY A 55 1.87 1.02 4.82
N LEU A 56 2.86 1.85 4.48
CA LEU A 56 3.40 2.88 5.38
C LEU A 56 2.37 3.99 5.72
N VAL A 57 1.57 4.40 4.73
CA VAL A 57 0.46 5.36 4.92
C VAL A 57 -0.63 4.78 5.83
N VAL A 58 -0.95 3.49 5.68
CA VAL A 58 -1.92 2.80 6.53
C VAL A 58 -1.36 2.63 7.94
N MET A 59 -0.10 2.21 8.07
CA MET A 59 0.60 2.01 9.35
C MET A 59 0.64 3.28 10.19
N SER A 60 0.78 4.44 9.55
CA SER A 60 0.78 5.75 10.19
C SER A 60 -0.63 6.33 10.41
N ASN A 61 -1.71 5.58 10.19
CA ASN A 61 -3.09 6.07 10.28
C ASN A 61 -3.40 7.29 9.37
N LEU A 62 -2.54 7.59 8.40
CA LEU A 62 -2.65 8.75 7.53
C LEU A 62 -3.82 8.61 6.54
N HIS A 63 -4.24 7.37 6.25
CA HIS A 63 -5.42 7.07 5.44
C HIS A 63 -6.72 7.67 6.03
N ILE A 64 -6.87 7.71 7.36
CA ILE A 64 -8.05 8.28 8.04
C ILE A 64 -8.10 9.80 7.83
N PHE A 65 -6.94 10.45 7.90
CA PHE A 65 -6.80 11.88 7.61
C PHE A 65 -7.15 12.19 6.15
N LEU A 66 -6.60 11.42 5.20
CA LEU A 66 -6.89 11.58 3.77
C LEU A 66 -8.38 11.38 3.45
N LEU A 67 -9.00 10.35 4.04
CA LEU A 67 -10.45 10.10 3.89
C LEU A 67 -11.28 11.26 4.42
N THR A 68 -10.90 11.81 5.57
CA THR A 68 -11.62 12.95 6.16
C THR A 68 -11.48 14.20 5.31
N LEU A 69 -10.27 14.49 4.84
CA LEU A 69 -10.01 15.61 3.93
C LEU A 69 -10.79 15.46 2.62
N PHE A 70 -10.86 14.24 2.08
CA PHE A 70 -11.65 13.94 0.88
C PHE A 70 -13.15 14.18 1.12
N VAL A 71 -13.70 13.68 2.23
CA VAL A 71 -15.10 13.89 2.60
C VAL A 71 -15.39 15.38 2.78
N GLN A 72 -14.52 16.13 3.47
CA GLN A 72 -14.69 17.57 3.63
C GLN A 72 -14.66 18.32 2.29
N ALA A 73 -13.73 17.97 1.40
CA ALA A 73 -13.60 18.58 0.09
C ALA A 73 -14.82 18.32 -0.81
N VAL A 74 -15.35 17.08 -0.80
CA VAL A 74 -16.49 16.68 -1.62
C VAL A 74 -17.80 17.24 -1.06
N PHE A 75 -18.00 17.15 0.26
CA PHE A 75 -19.26 17.51 0.89
C PHE A 75 -19.29 18.97 1.40
N LYS A 76 -18.24 19.77 1.18
CA LYS A 76 -18.08 21.16 1.66
C LYS A 76 -18.54 21.34 3.11
N ARG A 77 -18.11 20.42 3.98
CA ARG A 77 -18.35 20.45 5.41
C ARG A 77 -17.07 20.67 6.18
#